data_AF-A0A7C8DZQ5-F1
#
_entry.id   AF-A0A7C8DZQ5-F1
#
_cell.length_a   1.000
_cell.length_b   1.000
_cell.length_c   1.000
_cell.angle_alpha   90.00
_cell.angle_beta   90.00
_cell.angle_gamma   90.00
#
_symmetry.space_group_name_H-M   'P 1'
#
loop_
_entity.id
_entity.type
_entity.pdbx_description
1 polymer ?
#
loop_
_entity_poly.entity_id
_entity_poly.type
_entity_poly.pdbx_seq_one_letter_code
_entity_poly.pdbx_strand_id
1 'polypeptide(L)' 'MKTKKIVLSESEMPRQWYNIMADMPTPMEPPLHPGTGQPVGPEDLAPI' A
#
# COMPACT_ATOMS: atom_id res chain seq x y z
N MET A 1 -2.23 31.58 14.57
CA MET A 1 -1.30 30.48 14.87
C MET A 1 0.01 30.73 14.13
N LYS A 2 1.17 30.54 14.76
CA LYS A 2 2.47 30.56 14.06
C LYS A 2 2.78 29.16 13.52
N THR A 3 3.15 29.07 12.26
CA THR A 3 3.59 27.80 11.63
C THR A 3 4.96 27.40 12.17
N LYS A 4 5.10 26.15 12.64
CA LYS A 4 6.38 25.56 13.09
C LYS A 4 6.86 24.56 12.05
N LYS A 5 8.07 24.79 11.50
CA LYS A 5 8.72 23.86 10.57
C LYS A 5 9.66 22.94 11.34
N ILE A 6 9.60 21.64 11.04
CA ILE A 6 10.51 20.62 11.55
C ILE A 6 11.20 20.01 10.32
N VAL A 7 12.52 19.95 10.32
CA VAL A 7 13.31 19.39 9.22
C VAL A 7 14.01 18.15 9.74
N LEU A 8 13.85 17.05 9.02
CA LEU A 8 14.57 15.81 9.28
C LEU A 8 15.85 15.80 8.45
N SER A 9 16.93 15.29 9.04
CA SER A 9 18.18 15.01 8.33
C SER A 9 18.07 13.75 7.47
N GLU A 10 18.98 13.57 6.51
CA GLU A 10 19.00 12.37 5.67
C GLU A 10 19.22 11.08 6.49
N SER A 11 19.95 11.16 7.61
CA SER A 11 20.14 10.04 8.53
C SER A 11 18.84 9.56 9.21
N GLU A 12 17.82 10.41 9.27
CA GLU A 12 16.51 10.11 9.86
C GLU A 12 15.50 9.61 8.82
N MET A 13 15.89 9.51 7.54
CA MET A 13 14.99 8.98 6.52
C MET A 13 14.58 7.54 6.85
N PRO A 14 13.27 7.23 6.84
CA PRO A 14 12.80 5.87 7.00
C PRO A 14 13.38 4.96 5.92
N ARG A 15 13.77 3.74 6.33
CA ARG A 15 14.39 2.74 5.44
C ARG A 15 13.43 1.65 4.99
N GLN A 16 12.18 1.72 5.44
CA GLN A 16 11.18 0.70 5.18
C GLN A 16 9.82 1.34 4.94
N TRP A 17 9.04 0.71 4.08
CA TRP A 17 7.61 0.98 3.97
C TRP A 17 6.86 0.16 5.01
N TYR A 18 5.80 0.73 5.55
CA TYR A 18 4.94 0.06 6.50
C TYR A 18 3.66 -0.40 5.78
N ASN A 19 3.40 -1.71 5.83
CA ASN A 19 2.21 -2.31 5.25
C ASN A 19 1.09 -2.38 6.30
N ILE A 20 0.16 -1.43 6.24
CA ILE A 20 -0.98 -1.36 7.17
C ILE A 20 -1.93 -2.57 7.06
N MET A 21 -1.96 -3.27 5.92
CA MET A 21 -2.85 -4.42 5.74
C MET A 21 -2.62 -5.53 6.77
N ALA A 22 -1.39 -5.64 7.30
CA ALA A 22 -1.03 -6.63 8.31
C ALA A 22 -1.75 -6.41 9.64
N ASP A 23 -2.13 -5.16 9.94
CA ASP A 23 -2.73 -4.76 11.22
C ASP A 23 -4.25 -4.51 11.10
N MET A 24 -4.84 -4.79 9.94
CA MET A 24 -6.29 -4.67 9.76
C MET A 24 -7.05 -5.73 10.57
N PRO A 25 -8.21 -5.40 11.16
CA PRO A 25 -8.99 -6.33 11.98
C PRO A 25 -9.54 -7.52 11.18
N THR A 26 -9.75 -7.32 9.87
CA THR A 26 -10.15 -8.36 8.92
C THR A 26 -9.33 -8.21 7.64
N PRO A 27 -9.10 -9.31 6.89
CA PRO A 27 -8.43 -9.23 5.59
C PRO A 27 -9.18 -8.32 4.62
N MET A 28 -8.43 -7.62 3.75
CA MET A 28 -9.03 -6.89 2.63
C MET A 28 -9.58 -7.86 1.59
N GLU A 29 -10.63 -7.44 0.89
CA GLU A 29 -11.15 -8.17 -0.27
C GLU A 29 -10.12 -8.19 -1.40
N PRO A 30 -10.04 -9.31 -2.17
CA PRO A 30 -9.14 -9.39 -3.30
C PRO A 30 -9.54 -8.41 -4.41
N PRO A 31 -8.57 -7.90 -5.19
CA PRO A 31 -8.89 -7.10 -6.37
C PRO A 31 -9.66 -7.94 -7.39
N LEU A 32 -10.57 -7.29 -8.11
CA LEU A 32 -11.44 -7.93 -9.09
C LEU A 32 -10.94 -7.67 -10.51
N HIS A 33 -11.02 -8.69 -11.36
CA HIS A 33 -10.73 -8.58 -12.78
C HIS A 33 -11.80 -7.69 -13.46
N PRO A 34 -11.42 -6.66 -14.23
CA PRO A 34 -12.36 -5.63 -14.70
C PRO A 34 -13.41 -6.17 -15.69
N GLY A 35 -13.11 -7.27 -16.40
CA GLY A 35 -14.04 -7.86 -17.37
C GLY A 35 -15.00 -8.90 -16.77
N THR A 36 -14.60 -9.61 -15.72
CA THR A 36 -15.37 -10.75 -15.15
C THR A 36 -16.01 -10.42 -13.80
N GLY A 37 -15.50 -9.40 -13.10
CA GLY A 37 -15.90 -9.05 -11.75
C GLY A 37 -15.54 -10.12 -10.71
N GLN A 38 -14.72 -11.12 -11.08
CA GLN A 38 -14.25 -12.16 -10.17
C GLN A 38 -12.87 -11.79 -9.61
N PRO A 39 -12.46 -12.34 -8.45
CA PRO A 39 -11.10 -12.17 -7.93
C PRO A 39 -10.04 -12.50 -8.98
N VAL A 40 -9.02 -11.66 -9.11
CA VAL A 40 -7.91 -11.87 -10.05
C VAL A 40 -7.06 -13.09 -9.69
N GLY A 41 -6.61 -13.83 -10.70
CA GLY A 41 -5.59 -14.88 -10.59
C GLY A 41 -4.18 -14.38 -10.94
N PRO A 42 -3.12 -15.18 -10.71
CA PRO A 42 -1.75 -14.84 -11.10
C PRO A 42 -1.57 -14.52 -12.60
N GLU A 43 -2.33 -15.19 -13.45
CA GLU A 43 -2.34 -15.00 -14.91
C GLU A 43 -2.87 -13.63 -15.32
N ASP A 44 -3.81 -13.05 -14.57
CA ASP A 44 -4.34 -11.69 -14.82
C ASP A 44 -3.30 -10.60 -14.50
N LEU A 45 -2.30 -10.94 -13.68
CA LEU A 45 -1.22 -10.06 -13.23
C LEU A 45 0.11 -10.37 -13.94
N ALA A 46 0.10 -11.25 -14.93
CA ALA A 46 1.29 -11.60 -15.69
C ALA A 46 1.83 -10.38 -16.46
N PRO A 47 3.16 -10.31 -16.70
CA PRO A 47 3.74 -9.27 -17.55
C PRO A 47 3.16 -9.31 -18.97
N ILE A 48 3.14 -8.14 -19.63
CA ILE A 48 2.77 -7.98 -21.04
C ILE A 48 3.99 -8.16 -21.93
#